data_AF-A0AAV5SJ28-F1
#
_entry.id   AF-A0AAV5SJ28-F1
#
_cell.length_a   1.000
_cell.length_b   1.000
_cell.length_c   1.000
_cell.angle_alpha   90.00
_cell.angle_beta   90.00
_cell.angle_gamma   90.00
#
_symmetry.space_group_name_H-M   'P 1'
#
loop_
_entity.id
_entity.type
_entity.pdbx_description
1 polymer ?
#
loop_
_entity_poly.entity_id
_entity_poly.type
_entity_poly.pdbx_seq_one_letter_code
_entity_poly.pdbx_strand_id
1 'polypeptide(L)'
;MAVYFDRPSTQINCFEEMLFEISKKNAEVLQNLAVHYYTINDQCDKLLHRTSPCSSEKRNKTINEIAAYPANVGRNIAREFIDTEFILIADYEHLFSQGFERRMTEIAIRENITATKTVLVYRIFEIDESAKSPKNKEDLSTLLFTKKAVVFHDRFYKGSHSIPGLEEWLKKKERE
;
A
#
# COMPACT_ATOMS: atom_id res chain seq x y z
N MET A 1 2.01 7.19 -7.72
CA MET A 1 0.82 7.15 -8.61
C MET A 1 -0.33 6.51 -7.87
N ALA A 2 -1.39 7.26 -7.58
CA ALA A 2 -2.65 6.72 -7.06
C ALA A 2 -3.70 6.77 -8.18
N VAL A 3 -4.28 5.63 -8.55
CA VAL A 3 -5.34 5.54 -9.57
C VAL A 3 -6.67 5.34 -8.86
N TYR A 4 -7.62 6.24 -9.07
CA TYR A 4 -8.90 6.25 -8.37
C TYR A 4 -10.07 6.09 -9.33
N PHE A 5 -11.08 5.35 -8.87
CA PHE A 5 -12.21 4.90 -9.67
C PHE A 5 -13.52 5.37 -9.06
N ASP A 6 -14.34 5.97 -9.92
CA ASP A 6 -15.80 6.11 -9.80
C ASP A 6 -16.33 6.14 -8.37
N ARG A 7 -15.97 7.19 -7.66
CA ARG A 7 -16.46 7.48 -6.32
C ARG A 7 -17.31 8.74 -6.36
N PRO A 8 -18.25 8.91 -5.42
CA PRO A 8 -18.97 10.16 -5.28
C PRO A 8 -18.00 11.33 -5.22
N SER A 9 -18.29 12.42 -5.93
CA SER A 9 -17.42 13.60 -6.03
C SER A 9 -16.97 14.14 -4.66
N THR A 10 -17.80 13.99 -3.63
CA THR A 10 -17.47 14.36 -2.25
C THR A 10 -16.30 13.56 -1.65
N GLN A 11 -16.10 12.31 -2.04
CA GLN A 11 -14.97 11.49 -1.58
C GLN A 11 -13.67 11.82 -2.32
N ILE A 12 -13.77 12.23 -3.59
CA ILE A 12 -12.63 12.67 -4.40
C ILE A 12 -12.04 13.95 -3.80
N ASN A 13 -12.88 14.95 -3.52
CA ASN A 13 -12.43 16.22 -2.93
C ASN A 13 -11.72 16.02 -1.57
N CYS A 14 -12.25 15.13 -0.72
CA CYS A 14 -11.64 14.81 0.57
C CYS A 14 -10.26 14.17 0.43
N PHE A 15 -10.12 13.29 -0.55
CA PHE A 15 -8.83 12.67 -0.84
C PHE A 15 -7.83 13.68 -1.43
N GLU A 16 -8.27 14.57 -2.32
CA GLU A 16 -7.44 15.67 -2.83
C GLU A 16 -6.96 16.59 -1.71
N GLU A 17 -7.85 17.01 -0.82
CA GLU A 17 -7.49 17.81 0.35
C GLU A 17 -6.48 17.09 1.24
N MET A 18 -6.69 15.80 1.52
CA MET A 18 -5.75 14.99 2.29
C MET A 18 -4.38 14.89 1.60
N LEU A 19 -4.34 14.60 0.30
CA LEU A 19 -3.10 14.52 -0.46
C LEU A 19 -2.38 15.87 -0.53
N PHE A 20 -3.13 16.96 -0.64
CA PHE A 20 -2.60 18.32 -0.58
C PHE A 20 -2.01 18.65 0.80
N GLU A 21 -2.66 18.25 1.89
CA GLU A 21 -2.11 18.42 3.24
C GLU A 21 -0.88 17.54 3.49
N ILE A 22 -0.82 16.34 2.90
CA ILE A 22 0.39 15.50 2.94
C ILE A 22 1.52 16.14 2.13
N SER A 23 1.25 16.69 0.95
CA SER A 23 2.27 17.32 0.10
C SER A 23 2.84 18.59 0.73
N LYS A 24 2.04 19.36 1.48
CA LYS A 24 2.54 20.50 2.28
C LYS A 24 3.61 20.11 3.31
N LYS A 25 3.60 18.86 3.78
CA LYS A 25 4.56 18.39 4.79
C LYS A 25 5.90 17.96 4.19
N ASN A 26 5.98 17.72 2.88
CA ASN A 26 7.21 17.32 2.22
C ASN A 26 7.23 17.75 0.73
N ALA A 27 8.17 18.65 0.39
CA ALA A 27 8.33 19.18 -0.97
C ALA A 27 8.68 18.11 -2.02
N GLU A 28 9.36 17.03 -1.63
CA GLU A 28 9.68 15.91 -2.53
C GLU A 28 8.43 15.09 -2.87
N VAL A 29 7.49 14.98 -1.92
CA VAL A 29 6.19 14.34 -2.17
C VAL A 29 5.40 15.13 -3.19
N LEU A 30 5.39 16.47 -3.11
CA LEU A 30 4.70 17.31 -4.08
C LEU A 30 5.21 17.12 -5.51
N GLN A 31 6.52 16.96 -5.70
CA GLN A 31 7.12 16.80 -7.02
C GLN A 31 6.80 15.45 -7.68
N ASN A 32 6.55 14.42 -6.87
CA ASN A 32 6.35 13.05 -7.35
C ASN A 32 4.90 12.55 -7.21
N LEU A 33 3.99 13.36 -6.66
CA LEU A 33 2.61 13.00 -6.46
C LEU A 33 1.83 13.11 -7.78
N ALA A 34 1.46 11.97 -8.33
CA ALA A 34 0.53 11.86 -9.45
C ALA A 34 -0.76 11.15 -9.02
N VAL A 35 -1.89 11.79 -9.29
CA VAL A 35 -3.25 11.24 -9.08
C VAL A 35 -3.93 11.12 -10.44
N HIS A 36 -4.44 9.93 -10.74
CA HIS A 36 -5.16 9.66 -11.97
C HIS A 36 -6.60 9.30 -11.63
N TYR A 37 -7.54 10.05 -12.20
CA TYR A 37 -8.98 9.78 -12.06
C TYR A 37 -9.47 8.99 -13.27
N TYR A 38 -10.17 7.89 -13.00
CA TYR A 38 -10.89 7.14 -14.02
C TYR A 38 -12.39 7.29 -13.80
N THR A 39 -13.08 7.85 -14.81
CA THR A 39 -14.54 8.02 -14.80
C THR A 39 -15.15 7.21 -15.94
N ILE A 40 -16.26 6.53 -15.67
CA ILE A 40 -16.91 5.65 -16.65
C ILE A 40 -17.75 6.46 -17.67
N ASN A 41 -18.10 7.71 -17.34
CA ASN A 41 -19.02 8.55 -18.11
C ASN A 41 -18.42 9.90 -18.55
N ASP A 42 -17.09 9.99 -18.65
CA ASP A 42 -16.38 11.17 -19.15
C ASP A 42 -16.70 12.49 -18.39
N GLN A 43 -16.98 12.37 -17.09
CA GLN A 43 -17.35 13.52 -16.25
C GLN A 43 -16.16 14.19 -15.54
N CYS A 44 -14.97 14.13 -16.16
CA CYS A 44 -13.73 14.65 -15.58
C CYS A 44 -13.84 16.15 -15.22
N ASP A 45 -14.49 16.96 -16.05
CA ASP A 45 -14.65 18.41 -15.83
C ASP A 45 -15.44 18.74 -14.55
N LYS A 46 -16.34 17.85 -14.13
CA LYS A 46 -17.16 18.06 -12.93
C LYS A 46 -16.42 17.74 -11.63
N LEU A 47 -15.29 17.03 -11.72
CA LEU A 47 -14.46 16.64 -10.58
C LEU A 47 -13.47 17.73 -10.19
N LEU A 48 -13.00 18.55 -11.14
CA LEU A 48 -11.88 19.47 -10.95
C LEU A 48 -12.19 20.75 -10.16
N HIS A 49 -13.45 21.00 -9.76
CA HIS A 49 -13.86 22.32 -9.24
C HIS A 49 -14.91 22.31 -8.13
N ARG A 50 -14.70 21.59 -7.02
CA ARG A 50 -15.50 21.83 -5.80
C ARG A 50 -14.67 21.83 -4.52
N THR A 51 -14.48 23.01 -3.95
CA THR A 51 -14.24 23.19 -2.51
C THR A 51 -15.55 22.93 -1.77
N SER A 52 -15.79 21.70 -1.34
CA SER A 52 -16.90 21.39 -0.42
C SER A 52 -16.30 20.99 0.91
N PRO A 53 -16.78 21.53 2.05
CA PRO A 53 -16.22 21.19 3.36
C PRO A 53 -16.40 19.69 3.59
N CYS A 54 -15.28 19.00 3.78
CA CYS A 54 -15.27 17.57 4.07
C CYS A 54 -15.94 17.31 5.43
N SER A 55 -17.12 16.69 5.42
CA SER A 55 -17.60 15.96 6.59
C SER A 55 -17.30 14.48 6.41
N SER A 56 -16.42 13.95 7.25
CA SER A 56 -16.13 12.52 7.32
C SER A 56 -17.26 11.80 8.05
N GLU A 57 -18.43 11.71 7.43
CA GLU A 57 -19.49 10.86 7.96
C GLU A 57 -19.12 9.39 7.73
N LYS A 58 -18.96 8.65 8.83
CA LYS A 58 -18.80 7.19 8.81
C LYS A 58 -20.11 6.55 8.37
N ARG A 59 -20.37 6.53 7.06
CA ARG A 59 -21.49 5.78 6.50
C ARG A 59 -21.16 4.29 6.51
N ASN A 60 -22.05 3.49 7.10
CA ASN A 60 -21.99 2.03 6.99
C ASN A 60 -22.23 1.64 5.52
N LYS A 61 -21.19 1.12 4.87
CA LYS A 61 -21.25 0.64 3.48
C LYS A 61 -21.96 -0.71 3.45
N THR A 62 -22.83 -0.90 2.46
CA THR A 62 -23.45 -2.20 2.17
C THR A 62 -22.43 -3.18 1.61
N ILE A 63 -22.72 -4.49 1.70
CA ILE A 63 -21.86 -5.54 1.13
C ILE A 63 -21.65 -5.32 -0.38
N ASN A 64 -22.68 -4.89 -1.10
CA ASN A 64 -22.58 -4.60 -2.53
C ASN A 64 -21.67 -3.41 -2.82
N GLU A 65 -21.70 -2.36 -2.00
CA GLU A 65 -20.79 -1.21 -2.14
C GLU A 65 -19.33 -1.57 -1.80
N ILE A 66 -19.10 -2.52 -0.89
CA ILE A 66 -17.77 -3.04 -0.57
C ILE A 66 -17.26 -3.95 -1.69
N ALA A 67 -18.11 -4.84 -2.20
CA ALA A 67 -17.78 -5.73 -3.32
C ALA A 67 -17.57 -4.97 -4.63
N ALA A 68 -18.24 -3.83 -4.80
CA ALA A 68 -18.04 -2.91 -5.91
C ALA A 68 -16.72 -2.12 -5.80
N TYR A 69 -15.90 -2.33 -4.76
CA TYR A 69 -14.62 -1.65 -4.64
C TYR A 69 -13.70 -2.05 -5.81
N PRO A 70 -13.41 -1.12 -6.74
CA PRO A 70 -12.82 -1.46 -8.02
C PRO A 70 -11.28 -1.55 -7.92
N ALA A 71 -10.75 -2.06 -6.80
CA ALA A 71 -9.31 -2.19 -6.59
C ALA A 71 -8.63 -2.98 -7.72
N ASN A 72 -9.30 -4.00 -8.23
CA ASN A 72 -8.79 -4.80 -9.34
C ASN A 72 -8.79 -4.01 -10.66
N VAL A 73 -9.82 -3.18 -10.90
CA VAL A 73 -9.83 -2.29 -12.07
C VAL A 73 -8.67 -1.29 -11.97
N GLY A 74 -8.43 -0.73 -10.77
CA GLY A 74 -7.30 0.17 -10.55
C GLY A 74 -5.94 -0.43 -10.71
N ARG A 75 -5.76 -1.66 -10.25
CA ARG A 75 -4.53 -2.41 -10.50
C ARG A 75 -4.35 -2.68 -12.00
N ASN A 76 -5.41 -3.03 -12.73
CA ASN A 76 -5.32 -3.27 -14.17
C ASN A 76 -4.96 -2.01 -14.94
N ILE A 77 -5.63 -0.89 -14.68
CA ILE A 77 -5.30 0.39 -15.32
C ILE A 77 -3.87 0.81 -14.96
N ALA A 78 -3.47 0.73 -13.68
CA ALA A 78 -2.12 1.07 -13.28
C ALA A 78 -1.07 0.26 -14.05
N ARG A 79 -1.33 -1.03 -14.33
CA ARG A 79 -0.44 -1.89 -15.11
C ARG A 79 -0.23 -1.44 -16.55
N GLU A 80 -1.22 -0.81 -17.18
CA GLU A 80 -1.09 -0.31 -18.56
C GLU A 80 -0.13 0.89 -18.66
N PHE A 81 0.18 1.56 -17.55
CA PHE A 81 1.04 2.75 -17.51
C PHE A 81 2.43 2.48 -16.90
N ILE A 82 2.78 1.22 -16.62
CA ILE A 82 4.07 0.89 -15.99
C ILE A 82 5.10 0.51 -17.05
N ASP A 83 6.21 1.25 -17.07
CA ASP A 83 7.36 1.00 -17.94
C ASP A 83 8.50 0.23 -17.24
N THR A 84 8.35 -0.09 -15.94
CA THR A 84 9.38 -0.79 -15.15
C THR A 84 9.27 -2.30 -15.27
N GLU A 85 10.40 -3.01 -15.18
CA GLU A 85 10.46 -4.48 -15.27
C GLU A 85 9.69 -5.17 -14.13
N PHE A 86 9.68 -4.56 -12.94
CA PHE A 86 8.99 -5.08 -11.76
C PHE A 86 7.89 -4.14 -11.30
N ILE A 87 6.80 -4.74 -10.80
CA ILE A 87 5.64 -4.03 -10.22
C ILE A 87 5.50 -4.45 -8.77
N LEU A 88 5.48 -3.47 -7.86
CA LEU A 88 5.13 -3.67 -6.46
C LEU A 88 3.62 -3.48 -6.28
N ILE A 89 2.95 -4.49 -5.74
CA ILE A 89 1.54 -4.40 -5.32
C ILE A 89 1.51 -4.34 -3.79
N ALA A 90 0.92 -3.26 -3.26
CA ALA A 90 0.81 -3.01 -1.84
C ALA A 90 -0.39 -2.10 -1.53
N ASP A 91 -0.88 -2.15 -0.30
CA ASP A 91 -1.88 -1.20 0.18
C ASP A 91 -1.20 0.11 0.61
N TYR A 92 -1.95 1.22 0.58
CA TYR A 92 -1.39 2.56 0.85
C TYR A 92 -0.87 2.74 2.28
N GLU A 93 -1.26 1.86 3.19
CA GLU A 93 -0.86 1.86 4.61
C GLU A 93 0.44 1.08 4.86
N HIS A 94 0.97 0.40 3.84
CA HIS A 94 2.20 -0.36 3.99
C HIS A 94 3.41 0.57 4.14
N LEU A 95 4.16 0.36 5.22
CA LEU A 95 5.48 0.94 5.42
C LEU A 95 6.54 -0.09 5.06
N PHE A 96 7.46 0.30 4.18
CA PHE A 96 8.56 -0.57 3.74
C PHE A 96 9.82 -0.31 4.55
N SER A 97 10.62 -1.36 4.73
CA SER A 97 11.95 -1.25 5.32
C SER A 97 12.85 -0.34 4.48
N GLN A 98 13.83 0.29 5.13
CA GLN A 98 14.82 1.08 4.43
C GLN A 98 15.55 0.24 3.36
N GLY A 99 15.66 0.77 2.14
CA GLY A 99 16.29 0.07 1.02
C GLY A 99 15.48 -1.12 0.48
N PHE A 100 14.18 -1.21 0.78
CA PHE A 100 13.31 -2.32 0.33
C PHE A 100 13.41 -2.58 -1.18
N GLU A 101 13.22 -1.55 -2.01
CA GLU A 101 13.28 -1.68 -3.47
C GLU A 101 14.61 -2.28 -3.93
N ARG A 102 15.73 -1.70 -3.50
CA ARG A 102 17.08 -2.19 -3.82
C ARG A 102 17.25 -3.66 -3.43
N ARG A 103 16.88 -4.03 -2.19
CA ARG A 103 17.01 -5.41 -1.68
C ARG A 103 16.15 -6.40 -2.48
N MET A 104 14.95 -5.99 -2.88
CA MET A 104 14.06 -6.82 -3.70
C MET A 104 14.60 -7.00 -5.12
N THR A 105 15.11 -5.93 -5.73
CA THR A 105 15.73 -5.97 -7.07
C THR A 105 17.01 -6.81 -7.07
N GLU A 106 17.84 -6.73 -6.03
CA GLU A 106 19.02 -7.59 -5.87
C GLU A 106 18.64 -9.08 -5.80
N ILE A 107 17.53 -9.42 -5.13
CA ILE A 107 17.00 -10.79 -5.15
C ILE A 107 16.51 -11.16 -6.54
N ALA A 108 15.76 -10.27 -7.21
CA ALA A 108 15.25 -10.52 -8.56
C ALA A 108 16.38 -10.85 -9.54
N ILE A 109 17.46 -10.05 -9.52
CA ILE A 109 18.65 -10.26 -10.34
C ILE A 109 19.36 -11.56 -9.97
N ARG A 110 19.59 -11.80 -8.67
CA ARG A 110 20.32 -13.00 -8.20
C ARG A 110 19.58 -14.29 -8.56
N GLU A 111 18.26 -14.30 -8.45
CA GLU A 111 17.42 -15.45 -8.79
C GLU A 111 17.05 -15.47 -10.28
N ASN A 112 17.61 -14.57 -11.09
CA ASN A 112 17.36 -14.41 -12.53
C ASN A 112 15.85 -14.40 -12.88
N ILE A 113 15.08 -13.61 -12.12
CA ILE A 113 13.65 -13.46 -12.30
C ILE A 113 13.42 -12.58 -13.53
N THR A 114 13.38 -13.21 -14.69
CA THR A 114 13.05 -12.57 -15.98
C THR A 114 11.70 -13.04 -16.53
N ALA A 115 11.05 -13.99 -15.84
CA ALA A 115 9.86 -14.67 -16.32
C ALA A 115 8.56 -14.02 -15.83
N THR A 116 7.60 -13.87 -16.75
CA THR A 116 6.26 -13.29 -16.53
C THR A 116 5.36 -14.07 -15.56
N LYS A 117 5.82 -15.20 -15.01
CA LYS A 117 5.07 -16.08 -14.10
C LYS A 117 5.72 -16.29 -12.74
N THR A 118 6.76 -15.52 -12.43
CA THR A 118 7.40 -15.56 -11.11
C THR A 118 7.01 -14.31 -10.34
N VAL A 119 6.74 -14.46 -9.05
CA VAL A 119 6.45 -13.34 -8.15
C VAL A 119 7.43 -13.33 -6.99
N LEU A 120 7.89 -12.14 -6.65
CA LEU A 120 8.59 -11.93 -5.39
C LEU A 120 7.57 -11.60 -4.30
N VAL A 121 7.64 -12.34 -3.19
CA VAL A 121 6.78 -12.14 -2.04
C VAL A 121 7.59 -11.57 -0.88
N TYR A 122 6.98 -10.65 -0.14
CA TYR A 122 7.54 -10.08 1.09
C TYR A 122 6.58 -10.32 2.26
N ARG A 123 7.13 -10.34 3.48
CA ARG A 123 6.33 -10.52 4.70
C ARG A 123 5.71 -9.19 5.10
N ILE A 124 4.44 -9.21 5.49
CA ILE A 124 3.71 -8.06 6.02
C ILE A 124 3.43 -8.31 7.50
N PHE A 125 3.56 -7.26 8.30
CA PHE A 125 3.33 -7.29 9.75
C PHE A 125 2.44 -6.13 10.16
N GLU A 126 1.50 -6.38 11.07
CA GLU A 126 0.67 -5.35 11.68
C GLU A 126 1.30 -4.93 13.01
N ILE A 127 1.57 -3.64 13.15
CA ILE A 127 2.20 -3.07 14.35
C ILE A 127 1.10 -2.42 15.19
N ASP A 128 1.17 -2.63 16.50
CA ASP A 128 0.31 -1.95 17.46
C ASP A 128 0.51 -0.43 17.42
N GLU A 129 -0.58 0.34 17.53
CA GLU A 129 -0.54 1.81 17.49
C GLU A 129 0.33 2.43 18.59
N SER A 130 0.51 1.73 19.72
CA SER A 130 1.37 2.18 20.82
C SER A 130 2.87 1.93 20.57
N ALA A 131 3.21 1.17 19.53
CA ALA A 131 4.59 0.82 19.18
C ALA A 131 5.12 1.73 18.07
N LYS A 132 6.43 2.01 18.12
CA LYS A 132 7.12 2.65 17.00
C LYS A 132 7.33 1.64 15.88
N SER A 133 7.23 2.10 14.63
CA SER A 133 7.53 1.27 13.46
C SER A 133 8.97 0.71 13.56
N PRO A 134 9.16 -0.59 13.34
CA PRO A 134 10.49 -1.20 13.41
C PRO A 134 11.37 -0.68 12.28
N LYS A 135 12.63 -0.36 12.58
CA LYS A 135 13.59 0.13 11.57
C LYS A 135 14.38 -1.01 10.93
N ASN A 136 14.57 -2.09 11.67
CA ASN A 136 15.33 -3.26 11.27
C ASN A 136 14.64 -4.55 11.76
N LYS A 137 15.20 -5.71 11.41
CA LYS A 137 14.61 -7.00 11.78
C LYS A 137 14.70 -7.30 13.28
N GLU A 138 15.68 -6.75 13.99
CA GLU A 138 15.83 -6.94 15.43
C GLU A 138 14.72 -6.21 16.21
N ASP A 139 14.39 -4.98 15.80
CA ASP A 139 13.25 -4.23 16.31
C ASP A 139 11.95 -5.03 16.08
N LEU A 140 11.76 -5.52 14.85
CA LEU A 140 10.58 -6.32 14.51
C LEU A 140 10.50 -7.61 15.34
N SER A 141 11.62 -8.31 15.52
CA SER A 141 11.69 -9.53 16.34
C SER A 141 11.29 -9.23 17.79
N THR A 142 11.73 -8.10 18.33
CA THR A 142 11.35 -7.64 19.67
C THR A 142 9.85 -7.35 19.75
N LEU A 143 9.27 -6.69 18.74
CA LEU A 143 7.84 -6.42 18.69
C LEU A 143 7.00 -7.69 18.59
N LEU A 144 7.43 -8.68 17.79
CA LEU A 144 6.77 -9.98 17.70
C LEU A 144 6.82 -10.72 19.04
N PHE A 145 7.98 -10.76 19.70
CA PHE A 145 8.16 -11.40 21.01
C PHE A 145 7.29 -10.74 22.09
N THR A 146 7.22 -9.41 22.08
CA THR A 146 6.41 -8.63 23.03
C THR A 146 4.92 -8.53 22.63
N LYS A 147 4.51 -9.23 21.56
CA LYS A 147 3.14 -9.21 21.00
C LYS A 147 2.64 -7.82 20.60
N LYS A 148 3.55 -6.91 20.31
CA LYS A 148 3.27 -5.58 19.73
C LYS A 148 3.32 -5.56 18.21
N ALA A 149 3.70 -6.68 17.59
CA ALA A 149 3.52 -6.94 16.19
C ALA A 149 2.91 -8.32 15.99
N VAL A 150 2.22 -8.51 14.87
CA VAL A 150 1.73 -9.81 14.41
C VAL A 150 1.98 -9.97 12.91
N VAL A 151 1.93 -11.20 12.41
CA VAL A 151 1.83 -11.42 10.96
C VAL A 151 0.50 -10.84 10.46
N PHE A 152 0.51 -10.28 9.27
CA PHE A 152 -0.67 -9.65 8.65
C PHE A 152 -1.94 -10.52 8.75
N HIS A 153 -3.04 -9.91 9.17
CA HIS A 153 -4.34 -10.53 9.45
C HIS A 153 -4.39 -11.64 10.52
N ASP A 154 -3.28 -11.95 11.21
CA ASP A 154 -3.25 -13.02 12.22
C ASP A 154 -4.17 -12.74 13.43
N ARG A 155 -4.45 -11.45 13.72
CA ARG A 155 -5.43 -11.01 14.75
C ARG A 155 -6.86 -11.44 14.43
N PHE A 156 -7.24 -11.49 13.15
CA PHE A 156 -8.60 -11.78 12.69
C PHE A 156 -8.75 -13.23 12.24
N TYR A 157 -7.75 -13.76 11.55
CA TYR A 157 -7.73 -15.14 11.07
C TYR A 157 -6.34 -15.73 11.30
N LYS A 158 -6.21 -16.50 12.38
CA LYS A 158 -4.92 -17.04 12.83
C LYS A 158 -4.29 -17.95 11.78
N GLY A 159 -3.03 -17.71 11.45
CA GLY A 159 -2.28 -18.44 10.42
C GLY A 159 -2.53 -17.95 8.99
N SER A 160 -3.43 -16.98 8.80
CA SER A 160 -3.63 -16.34 7.50
C SER A 160 -2.35 -15.64 7.04
N HIS A 161 -2.11 -15.66 5.73
CA HIS A 161 -0.94 -15.03 5.11
C HIS A 161 0.42 -15.48 5.68
N SER A 162 0.47 -16.60 6.41
CA SER A 162 1.72 -17.12 6.96
C SER A 162 2.65 -17.60 5.85
N ILE A 163 3.89 -17.10 5.89
CA ILE A 163 4.96 -17.55 5.01
C ILE A 163 5.88 -18.48 5.83
N PRO A 164 6.15 -19.72 5.37
CA PRO A 164 7.03 -20.65 6.07
C PRO A 164 8.41 -20.07 6.38
N GLY A 165 9.06 -20.53 7.45
CA GLY A 165 10.43 -20.14 7.79
C GLY A 165 10.56 -18.81 8.54
N LEU A 166 9.54 -18.37 9.29
CA LEU A 166 9.56 -17.08 10.00
C LEU A 166 10.65 -17.06 11.08
N GLU A 167 10.72 -18.11 11.91
CA GLU A 167 11.68 -18.21 13.01
C GLU A 167 13.12 -18.25 12.50
N GLU A 168 13.37 -19.02 11.45
CA GLU A 168 14.68 -19.13 10.79
C GLU A 168 15.08 -17.79 10.16
N TRP A 169 14.12 -17.07 9.57
CA TRP A 169 14.36 -15.76 9.00
C TRP A 169 14.68 -14.71 10.07
N LEU A 170 13.97 -14.70 11.20
CA LEU A 170 14.23 -13.81 12.33
C LEU A 170 15.62 -14.05 12.94
N LYS A 171 16.03 -15.32 13.07
CA LYS A 171 17.34 -15.70 13.64
C LYS A 171 18.53 -15.35 12.76
N LYS A 172 18.36 -15.26 11.43
CA LYS A 172 19.46 -14.85 10.55
C LYS A 172 19.83 -13.39 10.83
N LYS A 173 21.12 -13.06 10.91
CA LYS A 173 21.53 -11.64 10.99
C LYS A 173 21.05 -10.87 9.75
N GLU A 174 20.69 -9.61 9.95
CA GLU A 174 20.45 -8.70 8.84
C GLU A 174 21.76 -8.46 8.09
N ARG A 175 21.70 -8.44 6.76
CA ARG A 175 22.83 -8.06 5.92
C ARG A 175 22.57 -6.63 5.47
N GLU A 176 23.58 -5.77 5.59
CA GLU A 176 23.54 -4.39 5.10
C GLU A 176 23.48 -4.37 3.57
#